data_AF-W9ZA44-F1
#
_entry.id   AF-W9ZA44-F1
#
_cell.length_a   1.000
_cell.length_b   1.000
_cell.length_c   1.000
_cell.angle_alpha   90.00
_cell.angle_beta   90.00
_cell.angle_gamma   90.00
#
_symmetry.space_group_name_H-M   'P 1'
#
loop_
_entity.id
_entity.type
_entity.pdbx_description
1 polymer ?
#
loop_
_entity_poly.entity_id
_entity_poly.type
_entity_poly.pdbx_seq_one_letter_code
_entity_poly.pdbx_strand_id
1 'polypeptide(L)'
;MDAQSAPVIVIGGGIVGASITWHLAKEKKEVILIAETVGGVATPKSFCWLNAAGTTEKFYYDFRRRSMARWAEMGKELPDLPIQWGGVLACDRTPEEREGFYERQ
;
A
#
# COMPACT_ATOMS: atom_id res chain seq x y z
N MET A 1 -11.28 37.36 9.73
CA MET A 1 -10.30 36.42 10.29
C MET A 1 -10.54 35.11 9.59
N ASP A 2 -9.77 34.81 8.56
CA ASP A 2 -9.82 33.49 7.93
C ASP A 2 -9.38 32.48 8.98
N ALA A 3 -10.19 31.45 9.23
CA ALA A 3 -9.78 30.37 10.10
C ALA A 3 -8.54 29.73 9.49
N GLN A 4 -7.37 29.98 10.06
CA GLN A 4 -6.14 29.28 9.69
C GLN A 4 -6.43 27.79 9.83
N SER A 5 -6.42 27.06 8.71
CA SER A 5 -6.67 25.62 8.71
C SER A 5 -5.65 24.97 9.63
N ALA A 6 -6.10 24.28 10.67
CA ALA A 6 -5.21 23.56 11.57
C ALA A 6 -4.38 22.52 10.78
N PRO A 7 -3.11 22.30 11.14
CA PRO A 7 -2.30 21.27 10.50
C PRO A 7 -2.87 19.88 10.78
N VAL A 8 -2.74 18.99 9.81
CA VAL A 8 -3.06 17.57 10.01
C VAL A 8 -1.88 16.90 10.72
N ILE A 9 -2.15 16.25 11.86
CA ILE A 9 -1.12 15.50 12.59
C ILE A 9 -1.23 14.02 12.24
N VAL A 10 -0.14 13.44 11.75
CA VAL A 10 -0.01 12.00 11.48
C VAL A 10 0.94 11.41 12.51
N ILE A 11 0.49 10.40 13.25
CA ILE A 11 1.29 9.73 14.29
C ILE A 11 1.67 8.33 13.77
N GLY A 12 2.97 8.11 13.58
CA GLY A 12 3.56 6.85 13.11
C GLY A 12 4.25 6.97 11.75
N GLY A 13 5.56 6.72 11.71
CA GLY A 13 6.39 6.86 10.51
C GLY A 13 6.46 5.62 9.60
N GLY A 14 5.58 4.63 9.80
CA GLY A 14 5.51 3.44 8.94
C GLY A 14 5.00 3.77 7.53
N ILE A 15 4.96 2.76 6.64
CA ILE A 15 4.56 2.97 5.24
C ILE A 15 3.19 3.65 5.07
N VAL A 16 2.24 3.34 5.98
CA VAL A 16 0.90 3.96 5.97
C VAL A 16 0.99 5.44 6.31
N GLY A 17 1.66 5.80 7.41
CA GLY A 17 1.81 7.20 7.83
C GLY A 17 2.63 8.01 6.83
N ALA A 18 3.73 7.46 6.32
CA ALA A 18 4.53 8.08 5.27
C ALA A 18 3.70 8.33 4.00
N SER A 19 2.88 7.36 3.58
CA SER A 19 1.98 7.51 2.42
C SER A 19 0.95 8.61 2.63
N ILE A 20 0.31 8.66 3.81
CA ILE A 20 -0.68 9.71 4.15
C ILE A 20 -0.01 11.08 4.14
N THR A 21 1.12 11.24 4.83
CA THR A 21 1.87 12.50 4.87
C THR A 21 2.28 12.95 3.48
N TRP A 22 2.79 12.05 2.64
CA TRP A 22 3.20 12.37 1.27
C TRP A 22 2.04 12.86 0.41
N HIS A 23 0.89 12.16 0.43
CA HIS A 23 -0.28 12.55 -0.37
C HIS A 23 -0.85 13.91 0.09
N LEU A 24 -0.98 14.14 1.40
CA LEU A 24 -1.46 15.41 1.93
C LEU A 24 -0.49 16.57 1.63
N ALA A 25 0.83 16.33 1.76
CA ALA A 25 1.84 17.33 1.41
C ALA A 25 1.81 17.68 -0.09
N LYS A 26 1.56 16.70 -0.96
CA LYS A 26 1.39 16.91 -2.41
C LYS A 26 0.19 17.81 -2.73
N GLU A 27 -0.86 17.76 -1.91
CA GLU A 27 -2.01 18.67 -1.99
C GLU A 27 -1.79 20.03 -1.29
N LYS A 28 -0.54 20.34 -0.89
CA LYS A 28 -0.15 21.57 -0.20
C LYS A 28 -0.88 21.78 1.13
N LYS A 29 -1.29 20.68 1.79
CA LYS A 29 -1.80 20.73 3.15
C LYS A 29 -0.64 20.84 4.12
N GLU A 30 -0.84 21.59 5.20
CA GLU A 30 0.11 21.61 6.31
C GLU A 30 -0.04 20.30 7.10
N VAL A 31 1.04 19.52 7.19
CA VAL A 31 1.04 18.21 7.84
C VAL A 31 2.26 18.07 8.72
N ILE A 32 2.04 17.57 9.93
CA ILE A 32 3.09 17.25 10.89
C ILE A 32 3.12 15.73 11.06
N LEU A 33 4.23 15.09 10.67
CA LEU A 33 4.47 13.68 10.94
C LEU A 33 5.24 13.54 12.25
N ILE A 34 4.66 12.85 13.23
CA ILE A 34 5.31 12.49 14.49
C ILE A 34 5.66 11.01 14.41
N ALA A 35 6.96 10.70 14.46
CA ALA A 35 7.46 9.33 14.41
C ALA A 35 8.74 9.19 15.23
N GLU A 36 8.86 8.08 15.96
CA GLU A 36 10.11 7.71 16.65
C GLU A 36 11.22 7.36 15.64
N THR A 37 10.85 6.71 14.52
CA THR A 37 11.77 6.36 13.44
C THR A 37 11.05 6.41 12.10
N VAL A 38 11.70 6.96 11.06
CA VAL A 38 11.18 6.94 9.69
C VAL A 38 11.19 5.51 9.17
N GLY A 39 10.07 5.06 8.59
CA GLY A 39 9.81 3.65 8.27
C GLY A 39 9.18 2.87 9.42
N GLY A 40 9.22 3.36 10.66
CA GLY A 40 8.67 2.66 11.82
C GLY A 40 9.30 1.29 12.08
N VAL A 41 8.64 0.47 12.91
CA VAL A 41 9.20 -0.83 13.36
C VAL A 41 8.91 -1.97 12.38
N ALA A 42 7.71 -1.99 11.78
CA ALA A 42 7.23 -3.11 10.96
C ALA A 42 7.61 -2.99 9.48
N THR A 43 7.54 -1.79 8.89
CA THR A 43 7.84 -1.58 7.46
C THR A 43 9.20 -2.14 7.03
N PRO A 44 10.33 -1.89 7.73
CA PRO A 44 11.63 -2.41 7.29
C PRO A 44 11.77 -3.93 7.42
N LYS A 45 10.85 -4.59 8.14
CA LYS A 45 10.83 -6.06 8.32
C LYS A 45 9.85 -6.75 7.36
N SER A 46 9.19 -6.00 6.49
CA SER A 46 8.24 -6.53 5.52
C SER A 46 8.96 -7.14 4.32
N PHE A 47 8.42 -8.23 3.78
CA PHE A 47 8.82 -8.75 2.47
C PHE A 47 8.32 -7.86 1.31
N CYS A 48 7.42 -6.90 1.59
CA CYS A 48 6.94 -5.89 0.65
C CYS A 48 6.29 -6.44 -0.63
N TRP A 49 5.62 -7.59 -0.51
CA TRP A 49 5.03 -8.28 -1.66
C TRP A 49 3.68 -7.69 -2.08
N LEU A 50 3.65 -7.07 -3.27
CA LEU A 50 2.44 -6.52 -3.89
C LEU A 50 1.71 -7.59 -4.71
N ASN A 51 0.52 -7.99 -4.26
CA ASN A 51 -0.32 -8.93 -5.00
C ASN A 51 -1.80 -8.78 -4.62
N ALA A 52 -2.68 -9.40 -5.41
CA ALA A 52 -4.12 -9.54 -5.13
C ALA A 52 -4.54 -11.03 -4.97
N ALA A 53 -3.59 -11.97 -4.95
CA ALA A 53 -3.85 -13.39 -4.90
C ALA A 53 -4.18 -13.88 -3.47
N GLY A 54 -4.84 -15.03 -3.36
CA GLY A 54 -5.02 -15.73 -2.08
C GLY A 54 -6.20 -15.31 -1.21
N THR A 55 -7.04 -14.39 -1.67
CA THR A 55 -8.31 -14.01 -0.99
C THR A 55 -9.50 -14.52 -1.79
N THR A 56 -10.55 -14.95 -1.06
CA THR A 56 -11.84 -15.36 -1.62
C THR A 56 -12.86 -14.23 -1.64
N GLU A 57 -12.58 -13.13 -0.95
CA GLU A 57 -13.47 -12.01 -0.77
C GLU A 57 -13.27 -10.99 -1.91
N LYS A 58 -14.27 -10.85 -2.79
CA LYS A 58 -14.20 -9.96 -3.94
C LYS A 58 -13.80 -8.52 -3.58
N PHE A 59 -14.36 -7.97 -2.50
CA PHE A 59 -14.05 -6.60 -2.09
C PHE A 59 -12.56 -6.41 -1.76
N TYR A 60 -11.93 -7.43 -1.17
CA TYR A 60 -10.53 -7.37 -0.77
C TYR A 60 -9.61 -7.60 -1.96
N TYR A 61 -9.97 -8.52 -2.86
CA TYR A 61 -9.32 -8.66 -4.17
C TYR A 61 -9.30 -7.34 -4.93
N ASP A 62 -10.46 -6.68 -5.07
CA ASP A 62 -10.60 -5.41 -5.79
C ASP A 62 -9.79 -4.30 -5.11
N PHE A 63 -9.76 -4.25 -3.78
CA PHE A 63 -8.92 -3.31 -3.02
C PHE A 63 -7.42 -3.51 -3.29
N ARG A 64 -6.95 -4.75 -3.30
CA ARG A 64 -5.54 -5.07 -3.56
C ARG A 64 -5.16 -4.78 -5.01
N ARG A 65 -6.02 -5.12 -5.97
CA ARG A 65 -5.83 -4.81 -7.38
C ARG A 65 -5.73 -3.29 -7.62
N ARG A 66 -6.61 -2.49 -7.00
CA ARG A 66 -6.52 -1.02 -7.05
C ARG A 66 -5.24 -0.51 -6.42
N SER A 67 -4.83 -1.07 -5.28
CA SER A 67 -3.56 -0.71 -4.62
C SER A 67 -2.36 -0.99 -5.53
N MET A 68 -2.32 -2.14 -6.21
CA MET A 68 -1.26 -2.47 -7.17
C MET A 68 -1.17 -1.47 -8.32
N ALA A 69 -2.32 -1.08 -8.89
CA ALA A 69 -2.35 -0.04 -9.93
C ALA A 69 -1.80 1.29 -9.41
N ARG A 70 -2.17 1.68 -8.18
CA ARG A 70 -1.65 2.91 -7.55
C ARG A 70 -0.15 2.85 -7.30
N TRP A 71 0.39 1.71 -6.87
CA TRP A 71 1.84 1.51 -6.75
C TRP A 71 2.57 1.68 -8.09
N ALA A 72 1.99 1.21 -9.19
CA ALA A 72 2.56 1.39 -10.52
C ALA A 72 2.54 2.86 -10.97
N GLU A 73 1.51 3.62 -10.64
CA GLU A 73 1.46 5.07 -10.86
C GLU A 73 2.48 5.81 -10.00
N MET A 74 2.56 5.50 -8.70
CA MET A 74 3.50 6.11 -7.78
C MET A 74 4.96 5.85 -8.18
N GLY A 75 5.28 4.67 -8.71
CA GLY A 75 6.63 4.40 -9.24
C GLY A 75 7.04 5.32 -10.39
N LYS A 76 6.08 5.92 -11.11
CA LYS A 76 6.37 6.95 -12.13
C LYS A 76 6.60 8.33 -11.51
N GLU A 77 5.92 8.62 -10.39
CA GLU A 77 6.04 9.88 -9.67
C GLU A 77 7.29 9.93 -8.77
N LEU A 78 7.74 8.77 -8.29
CA LEU A 78 8.86 8.60 -7.38
C LEU A 78 9.84 7.56 -7.97
N PRO A 79 10.70 7.97 -8.92
CA PRO A 79 11.55 7.05 -9.69
C PRO A 79 12.56 6.28 -8.82
N ASP A 80 12.89 6.79 -7.64
CA ASP A 80 13.82 6.14 -6.70
C ASP A 80 13.17 5.03 -5.86
N LEU A 81 11.84 4.82 -5.98
CA LEU A 81 11.19 3.70 -5.29
C LEU A 81 11.65 2.37 -5.90
N PRO A 82 12.20 1.43 -5.10
CA PRO A 82 12.73 0.16 -5.60
C PRO A 82 11.62 -0.87 -5.87
N ILE A 83 10.64 -0.53 -6.70
CA ILE A 83 9.52 -1.41 -7.05
C ILE A 83 9.96 -2.36 -8.16
N GLN A 84 9.82 -3.66 -7.92
CA GLN A 84 10.10 -4.71 -8.91
C GLN A 84 8.79 -5.42 -9.32
N TRP A 85 8.51 -5.43 -10.62
CA TRP A 85 7.38 -6.14 -11.20
C TRP A 85 7.87 -7.45 -11.82
N GLY A 86 7.48 -8.60 -11.26
CA GLY A 86 7.90 -9.92 -11.75
C GLY A 86 6.86 -11.04 -11.60
N GLY A 87 5.68 -10.74 -11.05
CA GLY A 87 4.65 -11.74 -10.78
C GLY A 87 4.97 -12.62 -9.57
N VAL A 88 4.22 -13.71 -9.41
CA VAL A 88 4.39 -14.70 -8.34
C VAL A 88 4.04 -16.09 -8.84
N LEU A 89 4.78 -17.08 -8.37
CA LEU A 89 4.41 -18.49 -8.46
C LEU A 89 4.05 -18.99 -7.05
N ALA A 90 2.81 -19.45 -6.86
CA ALA A 90 2.36 -20.07 -5.62
C ALA A 90 2.10 -21.57 -5.87
N CYS A 91 2.75 -22.42 -5.07
CA CYS A 91 2.62 -23.87 -5.10
C CYS A 91 2.02 -24.35 -3.76
N ASP A 92 0.80 -23.89 -3.48
CA ASP A 92 0.15 -24.01 -2.16
C ASP A 92 -1.13 -24.86 -2.16
N ARG A 93 -1.57 -25.37 -3.32
CA ARG A 93 -2.89 -26.02 -3.50
C ARG A 93 -2.80 -27.31 -4.28
N THR A 94 -3.70 -28.24 -3.97
CA THR A 94 -3.95 -29.41 -4.82
C THR A 94 -4.70 -29.01 -6.10
N PRO A 95 -4.76 -29.88 -7.13
CA PRO A 95 -5.55 -29.63 -8.34
C PRO A 95 -7.03 -29.31 -8.03
N GLU A 96 -7.65 -30.04 -7.10
CA GLU A 96 -9.07 -29.89 -6.74
C GLU A 96 -9.35 -28.53 -6.07
N GLU A 97 -8.47 -28.11 -5.16
CA GLU A 97 -8.59 -26.81 -4.47
C GLU A 97 -8.43 -25.63 -5.43
N ARG A 98 -7.58 -25.80 -6.46
CA ARG A 98 -7.40 -24.83 -7.54
C ARG A 98 -8.64 -24.66 -8.39
N GLU A 99 -9.26 -25.76 -8.82
CA GLU A 99 -10.47 -25.75 -9.66
C GLU A 99 -11.58 -24.96 -8.97
N GLY A 100 -11.88 -25.30 -7.71
CA GLY A 100 -12.92 -24.61 -6.94
C GLY A 100 -12.62 -23.14 -6.65
N PHE A 101 -11.34 -22.72 -6.65
CA PHE A 101 -10.99 -21.31 -6.50
C PHE A 101 -11.34 -20.47 -7.74
N TYR A 102 -11.17 -21.01 -8.95
CA TYR A 102 -11.49 -20.31 -10.20
C TYR A 102 -13.00 -20.18 -10.41
N GLU A 103 -13.79 -21.16 -9.99
CA GLU A 103 -15.25 -21.09 -10.12
C GLU A 103 -15.91 -20.02 -9.22
N ARG A 104 -15.19 -19.55 -8.19
CA ARG A 104 -15.67 -18.54 -7.22
C ARG A 104 -15.20 -17.12 -7.50
N GLN A 105 -14.32 -16.92 -8.50
CA GLN A 105 -13.80 -15.61 -8.93
C GLN A 105 -14.67 -15.02 -10.04
#